data_AF-A0A511Y5Z8-F1
#
_entry.id   AF-A0A511Y5Z8-F1
#
_cell.length_a   1.000
_cell.length_b   1.000
_cell.length_c   1.000
_cell.angle_alpha   90.00
_cell.angle_beta   90.00
_cell.angle_gamma   90.00
#
_symmetry.space_group_name_H-M   'P 1'
#
loop_
_entity.id
_entity.type
_entity.pdbx_description
1 polymer ?
#
loop_
_entity_poly.entity_id
_entity_poly.type
_entity_poly.pdbx_seq_one_letter_code
_entity_poly.pdbx_strand_id
1 'polypeptide(L)'
;MDRKVHERIRPDYKRIYSDLIELKHPEKKEKCKTILSKEQLSSIDIIRINIIIFGNNAKKISLNQRHRSYDNETVQKILDYQKDNNLSNSEVASHFNISRNTIRKWRKNTV
;
A
#
# COMPACT_ATOMS: atom_id res chain seq x y z
N MET A 1 1.16 28.58 -21.99
CA MET A 1 2.18 27.77 -21.27
C MET A 1 1.52 26.46 -20.88
N ASP A 2 1.65 25.46 -21.74
CA ASP A 2 1.05 24.15 -21.58
C ASP A 2 1.70 23.42 -20.40
N ARG A 3 0.93 23.27 -19.31
CA ARG A 3 1.28 22.35 -18.24
C ARG A 3 1.11 20.95 -18.81
N LYS A 4 2.19 20.38 -19.38
CA LYS A 4 2.27 18.94 -19.66
C LYS A 4 1.98 18.24 -18.33
N VAL A 5 0.77 17.70 -18.22
CA VAL A 5 0.38 16.80 -17.15
C VAL A 5 1.34 15.63 -17.26
N HIS A 6 2.34 15.59 -16.39
CA HIS A 6 3.19 14.43 -16.24
C HIS A 6 2.24 13.35 -15.74
N GLU A 7 1.73 12.51 -16.65
CA GLU A 7 1.10 11.25 -16.28
C GLU A 7 2.09 10.60 -15.32
N ARG A 8 1.69 10.47 -14.06
CA ARG A 8 2.50 9.76 -13.08
C ARG A 8 2.55 8.33 -13.59
N ILE A 9 3.60 7.97 -14.32
CA ILE A 9 3.88 6.61 -14.74
C ILE A 9 4.01 5.82 -13.44
N ARG A 10 2.90 5.20 -13.04
CA ARG A 10 2.89 4.33 -11.86
C ARG A 10 3.72 3.13 -12.25
N PRO A 11 4.80 2.82 -11.52
CA PRO A 11 5.57 1.62 -11.78
C PRO A 11 4.64 0.40 -11.77
N ASP A 12 4.82 -0.51 -12.72
CA ASP A 12 4.09 -1.78 -12.71
C ASP A 12 4.65 -2.67 -11.60
N TYR A 13 4.19 -2.41 -10.38
CA TYR A 13 4.61 -3.13 -9.19
C TYR A 13 4.34 -4.64 -9.32
N LYS A 14 3.33 -5.05 -10.09
CA LYS A 14 3.02 -6.46 -10.28
C LYS A 14 4.15 -7.15 -11.05
N ARG A 15 4.60 -6.55 -12.16
CA ARG A 15 5.76 -7.05 -12.92
C ARG A 15 7.03 -7.00 -12.09
N ILE A 16 7.33 -5.86 -11.47
CA ILE A 16 8.56 -5.67 -10.68
C ILE A 16 8.67 -6.73 -9.57
N TYR A 17 7.59 -6.95 -8.82
CA TYR A 17 7.62 -7.96 -7.76
C TYR A 17 7.58 -9.39 -8.29
N SER A 18 6.87 -9.67 -9.39
CA SER A 18 6.86 -11.01 -10.00
C SER A 18 8.27 -11.40 -10.45
N ASP A 19 8.95 -10.51 -11.18
CA ASP A 19 10.33 -10.72 -11.64
C ASP A 19 11.27 -10.89 -10.46
N LEU A 20 11.16 -10.03 -9.44
CA LEU A 20 12.02 -10.10 -8.25
C LEU A 20 11.83 -11.38 -7.44
N ILE A 21 10.59 -11.89 -7.34
CA ILE A 21 10.29 -13.17 -6.67
C ILE A 21 10.87 -14.33 -7.47
N GLU A 22 10.68 -14.33 -8.79
CA GLU A 22 11.18 -15.39 -9.66
C GLU A 22 12.71 -15.47 -9.66
N LEU A 23 13.38 -14.32 -9.59
CA LEU A 23 14.84 -14.25 -9.65
C LEU A 23 15.54 -14.54 -8.30
N LYS A 24 14.94 -14.17 -7.17
CA LYS A 24 15.61 -14.22 -5.85
C LYS A 24 14.90 -15.04 -4.78
N HIS A 25 13.58 -15.20 -4.84
CA HIS A 25 12.80 -15.79 -3.75
C HIS A 25 11.65 -16.67 -4.26
N PRO A 26 11.93 -17.72 -5.07
CA PRO A 26 10.88 -18.58 -5.63
C PRO A 26 10.05 -19.28 -4.54
N GLU A 27 10.66 -19.56 -3.39
CA GLU A 27 10.02 -20.12 -2.19
C GLU A 27 8.88 -19.26 -1.62
N LYS A 28 8.86 -17.96 -1.91
CA LYS A 28 7.85 -16.99 -1.41
C LYS A 28 6.77 -16.68 -2.43
N LYS A 29 6.85 -17.28 -3.62
CA LYS A 29 5.93 -17.06 -4.75
C LYS A 29 4.49 -17.31 -4.34
N GLU A 30 4.20 -18.43 -3.67
CA GLU A 30 2.84 -18.76 -3.23
C GLU A 30 2.25 -17.74 -2.24
N LYS A 31 3.06 -17.19 -1.32
CA LYS A 31 2.60 -16.17 -0.36
C LYS A 31 2.34 -14.81 -1.03
N CYS A 32 3.16 -14.43 -2.01
CA CYS A 32 2.99 -13.19 -2.74
C CYS A 32 1.90 -13.29 -3.82
N LYS A 33 1.62 -14.49 -4.36
CA LYS A 33 0.63 -14.75 -5.41
C LYS A 33 -0.76 -14.28 -4.99
N THR A 34 -1.17 -14.53 -3.76
CA THR A 34 -2.47 -14.06 -3.23
C THR A 34 -2.62 -12.54 -3.30
N ILE A 35 -1.51 -11.80 -3.14
CA ILE A 35 -1.50 -10.33 -3.19
C ILE A 35 -1.36 -9.85 -4.65
N LEU A 36 -0.49 -10.49 -5.44
CA LEU A 36 -0.25 -10.18 -6.86
C LEU A 36 -1.43 -10.53 -7.78
N SER A 37 -2.35 -11.38 -7.33
CA SER A 37 -3.60 -11.69 -8.04
C SER A 37 -4.62 -10.55 -7.99
N LYS A 38 -4.44 -9.53 -7.14
CA LYS A 38 -5.31 -8.35 -7.14
C LYS A 38 -5.15 -7.55 -8.44
N GLU A 39 -6.26 -7.00 -8.92
CA GLU A 39 -6.30 -6.19 -10.14
C GLU A 39 -5.48 -4.90 -10.00
N GLN A 40 -5.53 -4.28 -8.82
CA GLN A 40 -4.70 -3.12 -8.48
C GLN A 40 -4.00 -3.35 -7.15
N LEU A 41 -2.67 -3.24 -7.16
CA LEU A 41 -1.86 -3.27 -5.94
C LEU A 41 -1.95 -1.90 -5.27
N SER A 42 -2.53 -1.87 -4.07
CA SER A 42 -2.47 -0.68 -3.23
C SER A 42 -1.06 -0.51 -2.67
N SER A 43 -0.74 0.69 -2.17
CA SER A 43 0.51 0.90 -1.43
C SER A 43 0.69 -0.12 -0.31
N ILE A 44 -0.40 -0.49 0.39
CA ILE A 44 -0.42 -1.50 1.46
C ILE A 44 -0.01 -2.88 0.95
N ASP A 45 -0.53 -3.29 -0.20
CA ASP A 45 -0.20 -4.58 -0.81
C ASP A 45 1.29 -4.66 -1.14
N ILE A 46 1.86 -3.58 -1.68
CA ILE A 46 3.30 -3.44 -1.95
C ILE A 46 4.13 -3.63 -0.68
N ILE A 47 3.69 -3.04 0.44
CA ILE A 47 4.39 -3.20 1.73
C ILE A 47 4.30 -4.63 2.23
N ARG A 48 3.14 -5.27 2.14
CA ARG A 48 2.98 -6.67 2.56
C ARG A 48 3.91 -7.57 1.75
N ILE A 49 3.97 -7.39 0.43
CA ILE A 49 4.90 -8.11 -0.45
C ILE A 49 6.35 -7.85 -0.02
N ASN A 50 6.72 -6.60 0.24
CA ASN A 50 8.07 -6.23 0.69
C ASN A 50 8.44 -6.94 2.02
N ILE A 51 7.51 -6.99 2.99
CA ILE A 51 7.72 -7.68 4.26
C ILE A 51 7.85 -9.20 4.06
N ILE A 52 7.05 -9.79 3.18
CA ILE A 52 7.16 -11.23 2.87
C ILE A 52 8.55 -11.52 2.27
N ILE A 53 8.97 -10.71 1.29
CA ILE A 53 10.23 -10.91 0.56
C ILE A 53 11.45 -10.64 1.42
N PHE A 54 11.50 -9.50 2.11
CA PHE A 54 12.69 -9.04 2.84
C PHE A 54 12.64 -9.28 4.36
N GLY A 55 11.53 -9.79 4.88
CA GLY A 55 11.32 -10.05 6.30
C GLY A 55 10.87 -8.82 7.09
N ASN A 56 10.48 -9.05 8.35
CA ASN A 56 9.91 -8.04 9.23
C ASN A 56 11.01 -7.20 9.91
N ASN A 57 11.76 -6.41 9.13
CA ASN A 57 12.78 -5.51 9.69
C ASN A 57 12.10 -4.22 10.19
N ALA A 58 11.64 -4.24 11.44
CA ALA A 58 10.81 -3.19 12.05
C ALA A 58 11.36 -1.75 11.85
N LYS A 59 12.70 -1.58 11.87
CA LYS A 59 13.35 -0.29 11.59
C LYS A 59 13.16 0.17 10.14
N LYS A 60 13.31 -0.73 9.16
CA LYS A 60 13.07 -0.40 7.74
C LYS A 60 11.59 -0.15 7.46
N ILE A 61 10.71 -0.86 8.16
CA ILE A 61 9.26 -0.71 8.01
C ILE A 61 8.79 0.65 8.51
N SER A 62 9.27 1.14 9.66
CA SER A 62 8.87 2.46 10.18
C SER A 62 9.40 3.61 9.31
N LEU A 63 10.61 3.48 8.76
CA LEU A 63 11.18 4.45 7.82
C LEU A 63 10.40 4.45 6.50
N ASN A 64 10.12 3.28 5.93
CA ASN A 64 9.31 3.18 4.71
C ASN A 64 7.86 3.65 4.92
N GLN A 65 7.31 3.53 6.14
CA GLN A 65 5.99 4.05 6.49
C GLN A 65 5.90 5.58 6.40
N ARG A 66 6.95 6.27 6.84
CA ARG A 66 7.01 7.73 6.86
C ARG A 66 7.18 8.34 5.47
N HIS A 67 7.69 7.58 4.50
CA HIS A 67 7.87 8.00 3.11
C HIS A 67 6.71 7.62 2.19
N ARG A 68 5.59 7.12 2.73
CA ARG A 68 4.42 6.73 1.91
C ARG A 68 3.72 7.98 1.39
N SER A 69 3.80 8.17 0.08
CA SER A 69 2.90 9.06 -0.65
C SER A 69 1.66 8.27 -1.05
N TYR A 70 0.61 8.32 -0.23
CA TYR A 70 -0.68 7.74 -0.59
C TYR A 70 -1.33 8.60 -1.68
N ASP A 71 -1.75 7.98 -2.78
CA ASP A 71 -2.57 8.66 -3.78
C ASP A 71 -4.03 8.77 -3.30
N ASN A 72 -4.79 9.67 -3.94
CA ASN A 72 -6.17 9.93 -3.56
C ASN A 72 -7.04 8.67 -3.68
N GLU A 73 -6.79 7.82 -4.67
CA GLU A 73 -7.49 6.54 -4.84
C GLU A 73 -7.24 5.58 -3.67
N THR A 74 -6.00 5.46 -3.19
CA THR A 74 -5.68 4.61 -2.04
C THR A 74 -6.31 5.17 -0.77
N VAL A 75 -6.26 6.50 -0.58
CA VAL A 75 -6.94 7.14 0.56
C VAL A 75 -8.44 6.85 0.52
N GLN A 76 -9.07 7.00 -0.63
CA GLN A 76 -10.50 6.75 -0.81
C GLN A 76 -10.85 5.29 -0.52
N LYS A 77 -10.12 4.34 -1.10
CA LYS A 77 -10.32 2.89 -0.83
C LYS A 77 -10.18 2.54 0.65
N ILE A 78 -9.26 3.19 1.39
CA ILE A 78 -9.10 2.95 2.83
C ILE A 78 -10.31 3.52 3.61
N LEU A 79 -10.84 4.67 3.21
CA LEU A 79 -12.03 5.26 3.84
C LEU A 79 -13.31 4.49 3.50
N ASP A 80 -13.42 3.95 2.29
CA ASP A 80 -14.55 3.10 1.90
C ASP A 80 -14.49 1.77 2.64
N TYR A 81 -13.31 1.14 2.73
CA TYR A 81 -13.10 -0.06 3.54
C TYR A 81 -13.50 0.15 5.01
N GLN A 82 -13.24 1.34 5.57
CA GLN A 82 -13.68 1.70 6.92
C GLN A 82 -15.21 1.66 7.04
N LYS A 83 -15.92 2.25 6.07
CA LYS A 83 -17.39 2.31 6.06
C LYS A 83 -18.00 0.93 5.84
N ASP A 84 -17.52 0.20 4.85
CA ASP A 84 -18.05 -1.12 4.47
C ASP A 84 -17.94 -2.13 5.61
N ASN A 85 -16.90 -2.02 6.44
CA ASN A 85 -16.65 -2.93 7.56
C ASN A 85 -17.03 -2.33 8.93
N ASN A 86 -17.64 -1.13 8.97
CA ASN A 86 -18.01 -0.42 10.20
C ASN A 86 -16.86 -0.31 11.24
N LEU A 87 -15.64 -0.06 10.78
CA LEU A 87 -14.45 -0.04 11.64
C LEU A 87 -14.17 1.34 12.24
N SER A 88 -13.61 1.36 13.45
CA SER A 88 -13.11 2.58 14.08
C SER A 88 -11.80 3.06 13.43
N ASN A 89 -11.48 4.35 13.63
CA ASN A 89 -10.21 4.91 13.14
C ASN A 89 -8.98 4.17 13.73
N SER A 90 -9.10 3.59 14.92
CA SER A 90 -8.02 2.82 15.55
C SER A 90 -7.84 1.45 14.91
N GLU A 91 -8.94 0.78 14.54
CA GLU A 91 -8.90 -0.54 13.90
C GLU A 91 -8.39 -0.44 12.47
N VAL A 92 -8.87 0.53 11.69
CA VAL A 92 -8.38 0.80 10.33
C VAL A 92 -6.90 1.21 10.35
N ALA A 93 -6.51 2.04 11.33
CA ALA A 93 -5.11 2.41 11.56
C ALA A 93 -4.24 1.18 11.82
N SER A 94 -4.69 0.27 12.66
CA SER A 94 -3.96 -0.97 12.97
C SER A 94 -3.88 -1.88 11.73
N HIS A 95 -5.00 -2.08 11.03
CA HIS A 95 -5.08 -2.94 9.86
C HIS A 95 -4.15 -2.50 8.71
N PHE A 96 -4.08 -1.19 8.46
CA PHE A 96 -3.24 -0.62 7.40
C PHE A 96 -1.87 -0.12 7.89
N ASN A 97 -1.62 -0.23 9.21
CA ASN A 97 -0.43 0.26 9.89
C ASN A 97 -0.15 1.75 9.57
N ILE A 98 -1.17 2.58 9.80
CA ILE A 98 -1.20 4.02 9.56
C ILE A 98 -1.54 4.71 10.88
N SER A 99 -1.04 5.93 11.12
CA SER A 99 -1.45 6.66 12.32
C SER A 99 -2.95 7.00 12.27
N ARG A 100 -3.62 6.85 13.43
CA ARG A 100 -5.02 7.28 13.63
C ARG A 100 -5.24 8.75 13.22
N ASN A 101 -4.21 9.58 13.45
CA ASN A 101 -4.20 10.99 13.08
C ASN A 101 -4.20 11.20 11.57
N THR A 102 -3.53 10.33 10.81
CA THR A 102 -3.52 10.36 9.33
C THR A 102 -4.91 10.07 8.79
N ILE A 103 -5.60 9.06 9.32
CA ILE A 103 -6.99 8.73 8.93
C ILE A 103 -7.93 9.89 9.26
N ARG A 104 -7.79 10.49 10.45
CA ARG A 104 -8.55 11.69 10.84
C ARG A 104 -8.28 12.85 9.87
N LYS A 105 -7.03 13.06 9.46
CA LYS A 105 -6.65 14.10 8.49
C LYS A 105 -7.25 13.84 7.11
N TRP A 106 -7.26 12.58 6.66
CA TRP A 106 -7.89 12.20 5.40
C TRP A 106 -9.39 12.49 5.40
N ARG A 107 -10.12 12.07 6.45
CA ARG A 107 -11.56 12.42 6.56
C ARG A 107 -11.83 13.91 6.53
N LYS A 108 -10.96 14.73 7.11
CA LYS A 108 -11.10 16.20 7.09
C LYS A 108 -10.80 16.80 5.72
N ASN A 109 -9.88 16.21 4.96
CA ASN A 109 -9.45 16.74 3.66
C ASN A 109 -10.31 16.25 2.48
N THR A 110 -11.13 15.22 2.68
CA THR A 110 -12.07 14.68 1.67
C THR A 110 -13.49 15.24 1.82
N VAL A 111 -13.79 15.97 2.91
CA VAL A 111 -15.09 16.62 3.18
C VAL A 111 -14.99 18.12 2.91
#